data_AF-A0A6G7K9B9-F1
#
_entry.id   AF-A0A6G7K9B9-F1
#
_cell.length_a   1.000
_cell.length_b   1.000
_cell.length_c   1.000
_cell.angle_alpha   90.00
_cell.angle_beta   90.00
_cell.angle_gamma   90.00
#
_symmetry.space_group_name_H-M   'P 1'
#
loop_
_entity.id
_entity.type
_entity.pdbx_description
1 polymer ?
#
loop_
_entity_poly.entity_id
_entity_poly.type
_entity_poly.pdbx_seq_one_letter_code
_entity_poly.pdbx_strand_id
1 'polypeptide(L)'
;MPFHLLKKRKHNHQKRLVDEQLKATMQDIYQKYQLLKELEEAAYDVSDELYMARKIEGAKYLCLLKEARKRHISADMSAPKKAKAFRIKKRGYQKDHLFTQD
;
A
#
# COMPACT_ATOMS: atom_id res chain seq x y z
N MET A 1 21.73 -35.72 2.60
CA MET A 1 20.76 -35.04 1.71
C MET A 1 21.04 -33.52 1.60
N PRO A 2 22.04 -33.10 0.80
CA PRO A 2 22.44 -31.69 0.66
C PRO A 2 21.49 -30.83 -0.21
N PHE A 3 20.70 -31.45 -1.09
CA PHE A 3 19.82 -30.75 -2.03
C PHE A 3 18.68 -29.95 -1.35
N HIS A 4 18.16 -30.41 -0.22
CA HIS A 4 17.10 -29.69 0.52
C HIS A 4 17.61 -28.40 1.16
N LEU A 5 18.87 -28.37 1.61
CA LEU A 5 19.50 -27.17 2.19
C LEU A 5 19.74 -26.10 1.12
N LEU A 6 20.16 -26.51 -0.09
CA LEU A 6 20.33 -25.60 -1.23
C LEU A 6 18.99 -24.99 -1.69
N LYS A 7 17.92 -25.78 -1.72
CA LYS A 7 16.56 -25.29 -2.03
C LYS A 7 16.07 -24.26 -1.00
N LYS A 8 16.28 -24.53 0.30
CA LYS A 8 15.94 -23.58 1.38
C LYS A 8 16.71 -22.26 1.26
N ARG A 9 18.00 -22.29 0.94
CA ARG A 9 18.82 -21.08 0.73
C ARG A 9 18.33 -20.24 -0.45
N LYS A 10 18.04 -20.87 -1.60
CA LYS A 10 17.50 -20.17 -2.78
C LYS A 10 16.16 -19.49 -2.50
N HIS A 11 15.24 -20.21 -1.83
CA HIS A 11 13.94 -19.66 -1.43
C HIS A 11 14.08 -18.48 -0.48
N ASN A 12 14.95 -18.56 0.53
CA ASN A 12 15.18 -17.46 1.46
C ASN A 12 15.81 -16.24 0.79
N HIS A 13 16.71 -16.44 -0.18
CA HIS A 13 17.29 -15.35 -0.95
C HIS A 13 16.24 -14.65 -1.84
N GLN A 14 15.43 -15.42 -2.57
CA GLN A 14 14.33 -14.86 -3.37
C GLN A 14 13.32 -14.10 -2.52
N LYS A 15 12.96 -14.64 -1.35
CA LYS A 15 12.09 -13.94 -0.41
C LYS A 15 12.65 -12.57 0.00
N ARG A 16 13.95 -12.51 0.34
CA ARG A 16 14.62 -11.25 0.70
C ARG A 16 14.61 -10.23 -0.43
N LEU A 17 14.92 -10.64 -1.66
CA LEU A 17 14.90 -9.75 -2.82
C LEU A 17 13.52 -9.15 -3.06
N VAL A 18 12.46 -9.95 -2.95
CA VAL A 18 11.08 -9.48 -3.10
C VAL A 18 10.71 -8.53 -1.96
N ASP A 19 11.12 -8.82 -0.73
CA ASP A 19 10.84 -7.97 0.43
C ASP A 19 11.59 -6.61 0.33
N GLU A 20 12.83 -6.60 -0.17
CA GLU A 20 13.61 -5.39 -0.46
C GLU A 20 12.97 -4.57 -1.58
N GLN A 21 12.55 -5.22 -2.67
CA GLN A 21 11.85 -4.55 -3.77
C GLN A 21 10.53 -3.94 -3.29
N LEU A 22 9.78 -4.65 -2.45
CA LEU A 22 8.53 -4.16 -1.88
C LEU A 22 8.77 -2.92 -1.00
N LYS A 23 9.82 -2.93 -0.17
CA LYS A 23 10.20 -1.75 0.64
C LYS A 23 10.57 -0.55 -0.23
N ALA A 24 11.41 -0.75 -1.24
CA ALA A 24 11.82 0.31 -2.16
C ALA A 24 10.61 0.91 -2.89
N THR A 25 9.73 0.05 -3.42
CA THR A 25 8.50 0.47 -4.12
C THR A 25 7.56 1.25 -3.19
N MET A 26 7.41 0.81 -1.94
CA MET A 26 6.60 1.51 -0.94
C MET A 26 7.14 2.90 -0.63
N GLN A 27 8.46 3.05 -0.53
CA GLN A 27 9.10 4.33 -0.25
C GLN A 27 8.92 5.33 -1.39
N ASP A 28 9.12 4.89 -2.63
CA ASP A 28 8.91 5.72 -3.83
C ASP A 28 7.45 6.22 -3.94
N ILE A 29 6.48 5.31 -3.79
CA ILE A 29 5.05 5.69 -3.84
C ILE A 29 4.67 6.60 -2.68
N TYR A 30 5.25 6.41 -1.49
CA TYR A 30 5.01 7.29 -0.37
C TYR A 30 5.53 8.71 -0.62
N GLN A 31 6.73 8.84 -1.17
CA GLN A 31 7.31 10.14 -1.55
C GLN A 31 6.44 10.85 -2.60
N LYS A 32 5.98 10.12 -3.62
CA LYS A 32 5.05 10.65 -4.63
C LYS A 32 3.74 11.13 -4.00
N TYR A 33 3.16 10.33 -3.10
CA TYR A 33 1.96 10.72 -2.37
C TYR A 33 2.18 11.97 -1.51
N GLN A 34 3.32 12.08 -0.81
CA GLN A 34 3.65 13.27 -0.01
C GLN A 34 3.76 14.51 -0.88
N LEU A 35 4.50 14.43 -2.00
CA LEU A 35 4.64 15.53 -2.95
C LEU A 35 3.27 15.99 -3.49
N LEU A 36 2.42 15.05 -3.91
CA LEU A 36 1.08 15.38 -4.40
C LEU A 36 0.20 16.01 -3.31
N LYS A 37 0.38 15.61 -2.06
CA LYS A 37 -0.32 16.20 -0.91
C LYS A 37 0.14 17.64 -0.65
N GLU A 38 1.44 17.89 -0.71
CA GLU A 38 2.03 19.22 -0.56
C GLU A 38 1.58 20.16 -1.69
N LEU A 39 1.55 19.66 -2.93
CA LEU A 39 1.03 20.40 -4.08
C LEU A 39 -0.47 20.72 -3.93
N GLU A 40 -1.27 19.77 -3.44
CA GLU A 40 -2.70 20.01 -3.17
C GLU A 40 -2.91 21.04 -2.06
N GLU A 41 -2.05 21.04 -1.03
CA GLU A 41 -2.12 21.99 0.09
C GLU A 41 -1.63 23.41 -0.30
N ALA A 42 -0.71 23.51 -1.25
CA ALA A 42 -0.18 24.79 -1.75
C ALA A 42 -1.01 25.41 -2.89
N ALA A 43 -1.89 24.64 -3.53
CA ALA A 43 -2.70 25.12 -4.64
C ALA A 43 -3.85 26.01 -4.14
N TYR A 44 -4.02 27.17 -4.79
CA TYR A 44 -5.16 28.05 -4.54
C TYR A 44 -6.48 27.44 -5.07
N ASP A 45 -6.42 26.88 -6.28
CA ASP A 45 -7.46 26.03 -6.86
C ASP A 45 -6.90 24.63 -7.11
N VAL A 46 -7.49 23.64 -6.48
CA VAL A 46 -7.09 22.23 -6.65
C VAL A 46 -7.75 21.69 -7.92
N SER A 47 -6.95 21.32 -8.92
CA SER A 47 -7.49 20.63 -10.10
C SER A 47 -7.97 19.22 -9.74
N ASP A 48 -9.05 18.78 -10.39
CA ASP A 48 -9.58 17.41 -10.21
C ASP A 48 -8.52 16.35 -10.53
N GLU A 49 -7.64 16.63 -11.49
CA GLU A 49 -6.53 15.74 -11.86
C GLU A 49 -5.53 15.58 -10.71
N LEU A 50 -5.13 16.68 -10.04
CA LEU A 50 -4.22 16.65 -8.90
C LEU A 50 -4.84 15.87 -7.74
N TYR A 51 -6.13 16.13 -7.46
CA TYR A 51 -6.89 15.43 -6.43
C TYR A 51 -6.94 13.92 -6.70
N MET A 52 -7.24 13.53 -7.95
CA MET A 52 -7.32 12.14 -8.36
C MET A 52 -5.95 11.46 -8.33
N ALA A 53 -4.90 12.13 -8.78
CA ALA A 53 -3.53 11.63 -8.70
C ALA A 53 -3.12 11.33 -7.25
N ARG A 54 -3.36 12.27 -6.33
CA ARG A 54 -3.07 12.06 -4.90
C ARG A 54 -3.86 10.88 -4.33
N LYS A 55 -5.14 10.76 -4.69
CA LYS A 55 -6.00 9.64 -4.25
C LYS A 55 -5.49 8.30 -4.76
N ILE A 56 -5.06 8.23 -6.02
CA ILE A 56 -4.52 7.01 -6.65
C ILE A 56 -3.22 6.60 -5.95
N GLU A 57 -2.26 7.50 -5.78
CA GLU A 57 -0.99 7.19 -5.12
C GLU A 57 -1.20 6.79 -3.65
N GLY A 58 -2.10 7.46 -2.94
CA GLY A 58 -2.50 7.08 -1.58
C GLY A 58 -3.12 5.67 -1.51
N ALA A 59 -3.94 5.30 -2.50
CA ALA A 59 -4.52 3.96 -2.58
C ALA A 59 -3.46 2.88 -2.89
N LYS A 60 -2.54 3.14 -3.83
CA LYS A 60 -1.41 2.26 -4.14
C LYS A 60 -0.56 2.00 -2.89
N TYR A 61 -0.19 3.05 -2.17
CA TYR A 61 0.59 2.95 -0.94
C TYR A 61 -0.09 2.04 0.09
N LEU A 62 -1.39 2.18 0.27
CA LEU A 62 -2.15 1.37 1.23
C LEU A 62 -2.27 -0.10 0.83
N CYS A 63 -2.38 -0.39 -0.47
CA CYS A 63 -2.34 -1.76 -0.98
C CYS A 63 -0.98 -2.40 -0.66
N LEU A 64 0.12 -1.67 -0.90
CA LEU A 64 1.45 -2.18 -0.59
C LEU A 64 1.69 -2.34 0.93
N LEU A 65 1.15 -1.45 1.77
CA LEU A 65 1.18 -1.61 3.22
C LEU A 65 0.46 -2.88 3.69
N LYS A 66 -0.66 -3.25 3.05
CA LYS A 66 -1.36 -4.51 3.35
C LYS A 66 -0.50 -5.71 2.97
N GLU A 67 0.15 -5.68 1.81
CA GLU A 67 1.05 -6.74 1.36
C GLU A 67 2.29 -6.87 2.26
N ALA A 68 2.90 -5.75 2.67
CA ALA A 68 4.01 -5.76 3.61
C ALA A 68 3.62 -6.35 4.97
N ARG A 69 2.41 -6.04 5.46
CA ARG A 69 1.87 -6.61 6.69
C ARG A 69 1.66 -8.13 6.59
N LYS A 70 1.11 -8.62 5.47
CA LYS A 70 0.96 -10.08 5.24
C LYS A 70 2.31 -10.80 5.24
N ARG A 71 3.38 -10.12 4.80
CA ARG A 71 4.74 -10.66 4.75
C ARG A 71 5.52 -10.50 6.05
N HIS A 72 4.91 -9.95 7.11
CA HIS A 72 5.57 -9.60 8.38
C HIS A 72 6.80 -8.70 8.22
N ILE A 73 6.82 -7.89 7.16
CA ILE A 73 7.85 -6.90 6.96
C ILE A 73 7.52 -5.74 7.88
N SER A 74 8.34 -5.51 8.90
CA SER A 74 8.29 -4.30 9.70
C SER A 74 8.68 -3.13 8.79
N ALA A 75 7.68 -2.47 8.20
CA ALA A 75 7.87 -1.17 7.62
C ALA A 75 8.14 -0.22 8.79
N ASP A 76 9.41 0.08 9.04
CA ASP A 76 9.84 1.08 10.03
C ASP A 76 9.59 2.49 9.48
N MET A 77 8.38 2.70 8.99
CA MET A 77 7.94 3.91 8.32
C MET A 77 6.89 4.53 9.22
N SER A 78 7.18 5.73 9.72
CA SER A 78 6.35 6.62 10.54
C SER A 78 4.98 6.99 9.94
N ALA A 79 4.58 6.35 8.85
CA ALA A 79 3.32 6.57 8.15
C ALA A 79 2.11 6.22 9.04
N PRO A 80 0.98 6.93 8.87
CA PRO A 80 -0.11 6.88 9.83
C PRO A 80 -0.70 5.48 9.91
N LYS A 81 -0.58 4.88 11.10
CA LYS A 81 -0.92 3.48 11.42
C LYS A 81 -2.40 3.10 11.18
N LYS A 82 -3.27 4.03 10.74
CA LYS A 82 -4.73 3.84 10.68
C LYS A 82 -5.32 4.34 9.36
N ALA A 83 -6.15 3.50 8.73
CA ALA A 83 -6.97 3.83 7.56
C ALA A 83 -7.87 5.07 7.74
N LYS A 84 -8.18 5.44 9.00
CA LYS A 84 -8.91 6.68 9.33
C LYS A 84 -8.17 7.94 8.85
N ALA A 85 -6.83 7.95 8.85
CA ALA A 85 -6.03 9.07 8.38
C ALA A 85 -6.17 9.30 6.86
N PHE A 86 -6.46 8.23 6.10
CA PHE A 86 -6.62 8.30 4.66
C PHE A 86 -8.07 8.57 4.21
N ARG A 87 -9.01 8.79 5.14
CA ARG A 87 -10.46 8.94 4.84
C ARG A 87 -11.02 7.86 3.90
N ILE A 88 -10.36 6.69 3.81
CA ILE A 88 -10.91 5.55 3.10
C ILE A 88 -11.94 4.95 4.05
N LYS A 89 -13.20 5.28 3.80
CA LYS A 89 -14.33 4.56 4.40
C LYS A 89 -14.05 3.08 4.13
N LYS A 90 -13.90 2.28 5.19
CA LYS A 90 -13.98 0.83 5.05
C LYS A 90 -15.32 0.59 4.36
N ARG A 91 -15.32 0.19 3.07
CA ARG A 91 -16.52 -0.39 2.48
C ARG A 91 -16.80 -1.61 3.36
N GLY A 92 -17.76 -1.46 4.26
CA GLY A 92 -18.37 -2.59 4.93
C GLY A 92 -18.80 -3.51 3.81
N TYR A 93 -18.27 -4.72 3.81
CA TYR A 93 -18.88 -5.81 3.07
C TYR A 93 -20.26 -6.01 3.71
N GLN A 94 -21.28 -5.31 3.20
CA GLN A 94 -22.66 -5.65 3.49
C GLN A 94 -22.98 -6.78 2.50
N LYS A 95 -22.89 -8.01 2.99
CA LYS A 95 -23.11 -9.25 2.22
C LYS A 95 -24.61 -9.53 1.98
N ASP A 96 -25.51 -8.58 2.28
CA ASP A 96 -26.92 -8.92 2.52
C ASP A 96 -27.92 -8.32 1.51
N HIS A 97 -27.47 -7.83 0.35
CA HIS A 97 -28.40 -7.33 -0.68
C HIS A 97 -28.13 -7.87 -2.08
N LEU A 98 -27.94 -9.19 -2.22
CA LEU A 98 -27.95 -9.83 -3.54
C LEU A 98 -29.18 -10.70 -3.83
N PHE A 99 -30.09 -10.93 -2.88
CA PHE A 99 -31.36 -11.61 -3.15
C PHE A 99 -32.48 -11.09 -2.25
N THR A 100 -33.28 -10.19 -2.80
CA THR A 100 -34.72 -10.04 -2.53
C THR A 100 -35.27 -9.12 -3.62
N GLN A 101 -35.47 -9.70 -4.80
CA GLN A 101 -36.58 -9.29 -5.66
C GLN A 101 -37.74 -10.24 -5.31
N ASP A 102 -38.91 -9.62 -5.16
CA ASP A 102 -40.26 -10.15 -4.97
C ASP A 102 -40.64 -10.67 -3.56
#